data_AF-A0A099EW18-F1
#
_entry.id   AF-A0A099EW18-F1
#
_cell.length_a   1.000
_cell.length_b   1.000
_cell.length_c   1.000
_cell.angle_alpha   90.00
_cell.angle_beta   90.00
_cell.angle_gamma   90.00
#
_symmetry.space_group_name_H-M   'P 1'
#
loop_
_entity.id
_entity.type
_entity.pdbx_description
1 polymer ?
#
loop_
_entity_poly.entity_id
_entity_poly.type
_entity_poly.pdbx_seq_one_letter_code
_entity_poly.pdbx_strand_id
1 'polypeptide(L)'
;MAMLIKGNEIDDLVAKYCAMTGEKNKSAAVRKALAAQIEALAGKERLIDRVAKVQEEAAALGFVSTGSDVAGEKAFMDEMWGES
;
A
#
# COMPACT_ATOMS: atom_id res chain seq x y z
N MET A 1 -3.02 16.88 18.41
CA MET A 1 -4.19 16.09 18.82
C MET A 1 -3.68 14.74 19.30
N ALA A 2 -3.73 14.46 20.61
CA ALA A 2 -3.24 13.18 21.14
C ALA A 2 -4.34 12.13 21.00
N MET A 3 -4.15 11.13 20.13
CA MET A 3 -5.00 9.94 20.14
C MET A 3 -4.65 9.12 21.38
N LEU A 4 -5.38 9.35 22.47
CA LEU A 4 -5.34 8.50 23.66
C LEU A 4 -6.12 7.23 23.34
N ILE A 5 -5.45 6.21 22.80
CA ILE A 5 -6.00 4.85 22.74
C ILE A 5 -6.05 4.35 24.19
N LYS A 6 -7.16 4.62 24.89
CA LYS A 6 -7.45 4.02 26.19
C LYS A 6 -8.05 2.64 25.92
N GLY A 7 -7.23 1.62 26.11
CA GLY A 7 -7.70 0.25 26.07
C GLY A 7 -6.57 -0.67 26.51
N ASN A 8 -6.89 -1.57 27.44
CA ASN A 8 -6.01 -2.63 27.94
C ASN A 8 -5.37 -3.45 26.81
N GLU A 9 -5.92 -3.36 25.60
CA GLU A 9 -5.41 -3.89 24.34
C GLU A 9 -3.95 -3.50 24.03
N ILE A 10 -3.53 -2.26 24.33
CA ILE A 10 -2.11 -1.87 24.11
C ILE A 10 -1.22 -2.62 25.09
N ASP A 11 -1.63 -2.69 26.36
CA ASP A 11 -0.87 -3.44 27.37
C ASP A 11 -0.79 -4.94 27.02
N ASP A 12 -1.86 -5.51 26.47
CA ASP A 12 -1.88 -6.91 26.00
C ASP A 12 -0.97 -7.14 24.79
N LEU A 13 -0.96 -6.21 23.83
CA LEU A 13 -0.06 -6.25 22.68
C LEU A 13 1.40 -6.10 23.10
N VAL A 14 1.67 -5.21 24.05
CA VAL A 14 3.01 -5.03 24.63
C VAL A 14 3.41 -6.27 25.41
N ALA A 15 2.53 -6.87 26.21
CA ALA A 15 2.81 -8.11 26.92
C ALA A 15 3.15 -9.26 25.97
N LYS A 16 2.41 -9.41 24.87
CA LYS A 16 2.72 -10.39 23.81
C LYS A 16 4.06 -10.11 23.14
N TYR A 17 4.33 -8.86 22.77
CA TYR A 17 5.60 -8.48 22.17
C TYR A 17 6.78 -8.71 23.12
N CYS A 18 6.65 -8.33 24.39
CA CYS A 18 7.63 -8.58 25.44
C CYS A 18 7.85 -10.08 25.68
N ALA A 19 6.80 -10.89 25.63
CA ALA A 19 6.93 -12.35 25.73
C ALA A 19 7.67 -12.97 24.52
N MET A 20 7.47 -12.43 23.32
CA MET A 20 8.14 -12.91 22.10
C MET A 20 9.59 -12.43 21.97
N THR A 21 9.91 -11.24 22.46
CA THR A 21 11.23 -10.60 22.29
C THR A 21 12.11 -10.63 23.54
N GLY A 22 11.54 -10.94 24.70
CA GLY A 22 12.21 -10.88 26.01
C GLY A 22 12.42 -9.46 26.56
N GLU A 23 11.89 -8.43 25.89
CA GLU A 23 12.04 -7.04 26.31
C GLU A 23 11.24 -6.76 27.60
N LYS A 24 11.89 -6.19 28.63
CA LYS A 24 11.25 -5.96 29.95
C LYS A 24 10.64 -4.57 30.11
N ASN A 25 10.96 -3.64 29.22
CA ASN A 25 10.50 -2.26 29.30
C ASN A 25 9.40 -2.00 28.27
N LYS A 26 8.17 -1.73 28.77
CA LYS A 26 6.98 -1.46 27.95
C LYS A 26 7.19 -0.34 26.94
N SER A 27 7.81 0.78 27.35
CA SER A 27 7.99 1.92 26.45
C SER A 27 9.02 1.62 25.35
N ALA A 28 10.09 0.90 25.70
CA ALA A 28 11.09 0.48 24.72
C ALA A 28 10.51 -0.54 23.71
N ALA A 29 9.71 -1.49 24.19
CA ALA A 29 8.99 -2.46 23.38
C ALA A 29 8.08 -1.77 22.35
N VAL A 30 7.25 -0.82 22.78
CA VAL A 30 6.38 -0.06 21.87
C VAL A 30 7.19 0.71 20.83
N ARG A 31 8.26 1.41 21.25
CA ARG A 31 9.11 2.18 20.31
C ARG A 31 9.75 1.28 19.26
N LYS A 32 10.30 0.12 19.66
CA LYS A 32 10.91 -0.85 18.74
C LYS A 32 9.88 -1.44 17.77
N ALA A 33 8.73 -1.87 18.28
CA ALA A 33 7.65 -2.41 17.45
C ALA A 33 7.17 -1.37 16.42
N LEU A 34 6.98 -0.12 16.84
CA LEU A 34 6.55 0.95 15.95
C LEU A 34 7.63 1.31 14.92
N ALA A 35 8.90 1.38 15.32
CA ALA A 35 10.01 1.65 14.40
C ALA A 35 10.12 0.57 13.33
N ALA A 36 10.06 -0.72 13.71
CA ALA A 36 10.08 -1.83 12.78
C ALA A 36 8.89 -1.80 11.80
N GLN A 37 7.70 -1.42 12.28
CA GLN A 37 6.53 -1.30 11.42
C GLN A 37 6.62 -0.11 10.46
N ILE A 38 7.18 1.02 10.90
CA ILE A 38 7.46 2.17 10.05
C ILE A 38 8.47 1.80 8.97
N GLU A 39 9.54 1.09 9.32
CA GLU A 39 10.53 0.61 8.37
C GLU A 39 9.92 -0.37 7.36
N ALA A 40 9.09 -1.31 7.82
CA ALA A 40 8.37 -2.23 6.95
C ALA A 40 7.39 -1.52 6.00
N LEU A 41 6.77 -0.41 6.44
CA LEU A 41 5.91 0.42 5.59
C LEU A 41 6.71 1.34 4.66
N ALA A 42 7.87 1.83 5.10
CA ALA A 42 8.76 2.64 4.29
C ALA A 42 9.43 1.82 3.17
N GLY A 43 9.76 0.56 3.46
CA GLY A 43 10.29 -0.39 2.47
C GLY A 43 9.23 -0.99 1.54
N LYS A 44 7.93 -0.82 1.83
CA LYS A 44 6.88 -1.18 0.89
C LYS A 44 6.87 -0.17 -0.25
N GLU A 45 7.37 -0.61 -1.40
CA GLU A 45 7.27 0.11 -2.66
C GLU A 45 5.83 0.61 -2.87
N ARG A 46 5.68 1.91 -3.13
CA ARG A 46 4.35 2.50 -3.28
C ARG A 46 3.70 1.88 -4.51
N LEU A 47 2.38 1.72 -4.46
CA LEU A 47 1.63 1.19 -5.59
C LEU A 47 1.91 1.98 -6.87
N ILE A 48 2.07 3.30 -6.77
CA ILE A 48 2.40 4.17 -7.90
C ILE A 48 3.77 3.84 -8.52
N ASP A 49 4.78 3.52 -7.70
CA ASP A 49 6.12 3.17 -8.19
C ASP A 49 6.10 1.81 -8.88
N ARG A 50 5.34 0.86 -8.33
CA ARG A 50 5.12 -0.46 -8.95
C ARG A 50 4.40 -0.35 -10.29
N VAL A 51 3.33 0.46 -10.35
CA VAL A 51 2.56 0.67 -11.59
C VAL A 51 3.41 1.39 -12.62
N ALA A 52 4.20 2.40 -12.23
CA ALA A 52 5.10 3.11 -13.12
C ALA A 52 6.13 2.18 -13.77
N LYS A 53 6.74 1.25 -13.03
CA LYS A 53 7.64 0.24 -13.59
C LYS A 53 6.97 -0.63 -14.64
N VAL A 54 5.77 -1.13 -14.34
CA VAL A 54 5.00 -1.96 -15.29
C VAL A 54 4.61 -1.15 -16.54
N GLN A 55 4.23 0.12 -16.37
CA GLN A 55 3.91 1.02 -17.48
C GLN A 55 5.15 1.35 -18.33
N GLU A 56 6.31 1.52 -17.70
CA GLU A 56 7.58 1.75 -18.39
C GLU A 56 8.02 0.51 -19.18
N GLU A 57 7.91 -0.68 -18.59
CA GLU A 57 8.14 -1.96 -19.28
C GLU A 57 7.18 -2.15 -20.47
N ALA A 58 5.89 -1.85 -20.28
CA ALA A 58 4.88 -1.89 -21.33
C ALA A 58 5.21 -0.90 -22.47
N ALA A 59 5.58 0.34 -22.13
CA ALA A 59 5.98 1.35 -23.10
C ALA A 59 7.25 0.96 -23.87
N ALA A 60 8.24 0.36 -23.20
CA ALA A 60 9.45 -0.17 -23.84
C ALA A 60 9.16 -1.32 -24.81
N LEU A 61 8.12 -2.11 -24.54
CA LEU A 61 7.60 -3.16 -25.43
C LEU A 61 6.69 -2.60 -26.54
N GLY A 62 6.48 -1.29 -26.60
CA GLY A 62 5.66 -0.62 -27.62
C GLY A 62 4.17 -0.52 -27.26
N PHE A 63 3.77 -0.97 -26.07
CA PHE A 63 2.43 -0.72 -25.52
C PHE A 63 2.37 0.69 -24.94
N VAL A 64 2.29 1.67 -25.83
CA VAL A 64 1.95 3.04 -25.47
C VAL A 64 0.44 3.15 -25.62
N SER A 65 -0.26 3.53 -24.55
CA SER A 65 -1.69 3.89 -24.68
C SER A 65 -1.77 5.10 -25.61
N THR A 66 -2.06 4.83 -26.86
CA THR A 66 -2.39 5.87 -27.83
C THR A 66 -3.81 6.29 -27.52
N GLY A 67 -4.11 7.59 -27.46
CA GLY A 67 -5.49 8.07 -27.26
C GLY A 67 -6.50 7.52 -28.28
N SER A 68 -6.03 6.89 -29.36
CA SER A 68 -6.81 6.08 -30.28
C SER A 68 -7.41 4.81 -29.68
N ASP A 69 -6.81 4.24 -28.63
CA ASP A 69 -7.31 3.02 -27.97
C ASP A 69 -8.60 3.34 -27.22
N VAL A 70 -8.64 4.50 -26.55
CA VAL A 70 -9.85 5.01 -25.88
C VAL A 70 -10.93 5.41 -26.89
N ALA A 71 -10.54 5.98 -28.04
CA ALA A 71 -11.49 6.30 -29.11
C ALA A 71 -12.03 5.04 -29.81
N GLY A 72 -11.18 4.01 -30.00
CA GLY A 72 -11.55 2.73 -30.57
C GLY A 72 -12.39 1.87 -29.63
N GLU A 73 -12.04 1.83 -28.34
CA GLU A 73 -12.87 1.22 -27.29
C GLU A 73 -14.20 1.95 -27.17
N LYS A 74 -14.23 3.29 -27.23
CA LYS A 74 -15.49 4.04 -27.21
C LYS A 74 -16.35 3.70 -28.43
N ALA A 75 -15.80 3.73 -29.65
CA ALA A 75 -16.56 3.39 -30.84
C ALA A 75 -17.09 1.95 -30.82
N PHE A 76 -16.28 1.00 -30.35
CA PHE A 76 -16.69 -0.40 -30.15
C PHE A 76 -17.78 -0.55 -29.09
N MET A 77 -17.67 0.18 -27.96
CA MET A 77 -18.65 0.14 -26.88
C MET A 77 -19.96 0.86 -27.25
N ASP A 78 -19.89 1.98 -27.97
CA ASP A 78 -21.04 2.69 -28.53
C ASP A 78 -21.79 1.77 -29.52
N GLU A 79 -21.07 1.03 -30.38
CA GLU A 79 -21.65 0.06 -31.31
C GLU A 79 -22.28 -1.15 -30.59
N MET A 80 -21.65 -1.64 -29.52
CA MET A 80 -22.18 -2.74 -28.70
C MET A 80 -23.38 -2.33 -27.83
N TRP A 81 -23.52 -1.05 -27.48
CA TRP A 81 -24.62 -0.51 -26.68
C TRP A 81 -25.68 0.24 -27.50
N GLY A 82 -25.49 0.36 -28.81
CA GLY A 82 -26.48 0.89 -29.74
C GLY A 82 -26.72 2.40 -29.63
N GLU A 83 -25.83 3.14 -28.98
CA GLU A 83 -25.87 4.59 -28.92
C GLU A 83 -25.11 5.16 -30.13
N SER A 84 -25.85 5.43 -31.21
CA SER A 84 -25.37 6.16 -32.40
C SER A 84 -25.68 7.65 -32.29
#